data_AF-A0A1C3DK88-F1
#
_entry.id   AF-A0A1C3DK88-F1
#
_cell.length_a   1.000
_cell.length_b   1.000
_cell.length_c   1.000
_cell.angle_alpha   90.00
_cell.angle_beta   90.00
_cell.angle_gamma   90.00
#
_symmetry.space_group_name_H-M   'P 1'
#
loop_
_entity.id
_entity.type
_entity.pdbx_description
1 polymer ?
#
loop_
_entity_poly.entity_id
_entity_poly.type
_entity_poly.pdbx_seq_one_letter_code
_entity_poly.pdbx_strand_id
1 'polypeptide(L)'
;MSVFQRVAKAFEPFMLVMGIVGPLATLPQLYKLFFSHSEHAVGLSLITWVLYALLALLWAIYGFVHKNPPIWVGNSLGFLMDAAMVFGIFIHTGGTF
;
A
#
# COMPACT_ATOMS: atom_id res chain seq x y z
N MET A 1 -28.81 -4.74 -20.80
CA MET A 1 -27.79 -4.85 -19.72
C MET A 1 -28.49 -5.34 -18.46
N SER A 2 -27.96 -6.39 -17.83
CA SER A 2 -28.48 -6.85 -16.54
C SER A 2 -28.20 -5.81 -15.44
N VAL A 3 -28.96 -5.84 -14.35
CA VAL A 3 -28.74 -4.97 -13.17
C VAL A 3 -27.30 -5.06 -12.68
N PHE A 4 -26.74 -6.29 -12.65
CA PHE A 4 -25.35 -6.55 -12.30
C PHE A 4 -24.35 -5.77 -13.16
N GLN A 5 -24.52 -5.76 -14.49
CA GLN A 5 -23.62 -5.03 -15.40
C GLN A 5 -23.67 -3.51 -15.20
N ARG A 6 -24.83 -2.96 -14.82
CA ARG A 6 -24.95 -1.52 -14.52
C ARG A 6 -24.21 -1.16 -13.24
N VAL A 7 -24.35 -1.99 -12.20
CA VAL A 7 -23.64 -1.80 -10.93
C VAL A 7 -22.13 -1.89 -11.11
N ALA A 8 -21.65 -2.91 -11.84
CA ALA A 8 -20.22 -3.09 -12.11
C ALA A 8 -19.58 -1.87 -12.81
N LYS A 9 -20.23 -1.35 -13.87
CA LYS A 9 -19.76 -0.14 -14.58
C LYS A 9 -19.74 1.10 -13.69
N ALA A 10 -20.71 1.26 -12.80
CA ALA A 10 -20.73 2.39 -11.88
C ALA A 10 -19.61 2.32 -10.83
N PHE A 11 -19.09 1.12 -10.55
CA PHE A 11 -18.05 0.88 -9.56
C PHE A 11 -16.63 1.12 -10.09
N GLU A 12 -16.40 1.03 -11.40
CA GLU A 12 -15.07 1.17 -12.03
C GLU A 12 -14.31 2.45 -11.64
N PRO A 13 -14.90 3.66 -11.72
CA PRO A 13 -14.21 4.89 -11.30
C PRO A 13 -13.90 4.91 -9.80
N PHE A 14 -14.78 4.33 -8.98
CA PHE A 14 -14.60 4.25 -7.54
C PHE A 14 -13.41 3.35 -7.18
N MET A 15 -13.20 2.26 -7.91
CA MET A 15 -12.05 1.38 -7.70
C MET A 15 -10.70 2.08 -7.96
N LEU A 16 -10.62 2.98 -8.95
CA LEU A 16 -9.43 3.78 -9.18
C LEU A 16 -9.13 4.70 -7.98
N VAL A 17 -10.16 5.37 -7.44
CA VAL A 17 -10.02 6.23 -6.26
C VAL A 17 -9.60 5.41 -5.03
N MET A 18 -10.24 4.26 -4.81
CA MET A 18 -9.89 3.36 -3.70
C MET A 18 -8.48 2.79 -3.82
N GLY A 19 -8.00 2.53 -5.04
CA GLY A 19 -6.63 2.14 -5.30
C GLY A 19 -5.62 3.18 -4.79
N ILE A 20 -5.96 4.46 -4.75
CA ILE A 20 -5.09 5.54 -4.26
C ILE A 20 -5.30 5.79 -2.76
N VAL A 21 -6.56 5.84 -2.31
CA VAL A 21 -6.89 6.14 -0.90
C VAL A 21 -6.33 5.09 0.06
N GLY A 22 -6.35 3.81 -0.33
CA GLY A 22 -5.80 2.71 0.48
C GLY A 22 -4.33 2.95 0.87
N PRO A 23 -3.40 3.07 -0.10
CA PRO A 23 -2.00 3.42 0.16
C PRO A 23 -1.80 4.72 0.95
N LEU A 24 -2.58 5.76 0.67
CA LEU A 24 -2.45 7.04 1.38
C LEU A 24 -2.86 6.94 2.85
N ALA A 25 -3.68 5.96 3.23
CA ALA A 25 -3.98 5.67 4.63
C ALA A 25 -2.75 5.19 5.43
N THR A 26 -1.64 4.87 4.77
CA THR A 26 -0.34 4.58 5.42
C THR A 26 0.41 5.85 5.84
N LEU A 27 0.05 7.05 5.34
CA LEU A 27 0.73 8.30 5.68
C LEU A 27 0.71 8.62 7.20
N PRO A 28 -0.40 8.48 7.94
CA PRO A 28 -0.38 8.67 9.40
C PRO A 28 0.55 7.69 10.11
N GLN A 29 0.68 6.46 9.60
CA GLN A 29 1.59 5.46 10.16
C GLN A 29 3.06 5.82 9.88
N LEU A 30 3.38 6.29 8.68
CA LEU A 30 4.69 6.87 8.35
C LEU A 30 5.01 8.08 9.23
N TYR A 31 4.03 8.95 9.47
CA TYR A 31 4.21 10.12 10.33
C TYR A 31 4.52 9.73 11.78
N LYS A 32 3.85 8.69 12.30
CA LYS A 32 4.20 8.12 13.61
C LYS A 32 5.61 7.57 13.64
N LEU A 33 5.99 6.80 12.63
CA LEU A 33 7.30 6.16 12.55
C LEU A 33 8.45 7.16 12.47
N PHE A 34 8.32 8.23 11.67
CA PHE A 34 9.43 9.15 11.41
C PHE A 34 9.47 10.41 12.28
N PHE A 35 8.33 10.85 12.83
CA PHE A 35 8.25 12.19 13.44
C PHE A 35 7.67 12.25 14.85
N SER A 36 6.62 11.48 15.15
CA SER A 36 5.88 11.68 16.42
C SER A 36 6.03 10.56 17.46
N HIS A 37 6.31 9.33 17.04
CA HIS A 37 6.34 8.15 17.92
C HIS A 37 7.43 7.15 17.51
N SER A 38 8.57 7.65 17.03
CA SER A 38 9.67 6.82 16.53
C SER A 38 10.23 5.87 17.59
N GLU A 39 10.14 6.24 18.87
CA GLU A 39 10.52 5.40 20.02
C GLU A 39 9.70 4.11 20.13
N HIS A 40 8.52 4.06 19.52
CA HIS A 40 7.64 2.89 19.50
C HIS A 40 7.85 1.98 18.28
N ALA A 41 8.84 2.27 17.43
CA ALA A 41 9.07 1.52 16.18
C ALA A 41 9.33 0.02 16.40
N VAL A 42 9.85 -0.39 17.57
CA VAL A 42 10.06 -1.81 17.93
C VAL A 42 8.76 -2.62 17.89
N GLY A 43 7.60 -1.99 18.14
CA GLY A 43 6.29 -2.65 18.09
C GLY A 43 5.76 -2.90 16.67
N LEU A 44 6.46 -2.44 15.64
CA LEU A 44 6.08 -2.67 14.24
C LEU A 44 6.87 -3.85 13.66
N SER A 45 6.20 -4.91 13.26
CA SER A 45 6.84 -6.09 12.66
C SER A 45 7.45 -5.78 11.29
N LEU A 46 8.77 -5.88 11.15
CA LEU A 46 9.46 -5.63 9.87
C LEU A 46 9.00 -6.65 8.81
N ILE A 47 8.80 -7.90 9.20
CA ILE A 47 8.35 -8.99 8.31
C ILE A 47 7.01 -8.62 7.67
N THR A 48 6.08 -8.07 8.45
CA THR A 48 4.76 -7.64 7.94
C THR A 48 4.91 -6.62 6.82
N TRP A 49 5.69 -5.56 7.04
CA TRP A 49 5.85 -4.48 6.06
C TRP A 49 6.66 -4.90 4.83
N VAL A 50 7.64 -5.80 4.99
CA VAL A 50 8.36 -6.40 3.85
C VAL A 50 7.41 -7.23 2.99
N LEU A 51 6.57 -8.08 3.61
CA LEU A 51 5.60 -8.88 2.87
C LEU A 51 4.57 -8.01 2.15
N TYR A 52 4.09 -6.94 2.78
CA TYR A 52 3.17 -5.99 2.13
C TYR A 52 3.82 -5.30 0.94
N ALA A 53 5.06 -4.81 1.07
CA ALA A 53 5.80 -4.22 -0.04
C ALA A 53 5.97 -5.22 -1.20
N LEU A 54 6.37 -6.47 -0.92
CA LEU A 54 6.53 -7.49 -1.96
C LEU A 54 5.21 -7.82 -2.66
N LEU A 55 4.11 -7.96 -1.91
CA LEU A 55 2.79 -8.21 -2.48
C LEU A 55 2.32 -7.04 -3.34
N ALA A 56 2.48 -5.80 -2.86
CA ALA A 56 2.14 -4.60 -3.61
C ALA A 56 2.96 -4.52 -4.92
N LEU A 57 4.25 -4.83 -4.87
CA LEU A 57 5.10 -4.87 -6.07
C LEU A 57 4.61 -5.91 -7.08
N LEU A 58 4.29 -7.13 -6.63
CA LEU A 58 3.77 -8.19 -7.51
C LEU A 58 2.43 -7.79 -8.15
N TRP A 59 1.52 -7.17 -7.39
CA TRP A 59 0.25 -6.68 -7.92
C TRP A 59 0.41 -5.50 -8.87
N ALA A 60 1.37 -4.61 -8.61
CA ALA A 60 1.72 -3.52 -9.52
C ALA A 60 2.20 -4.07 -10.86
N ILE A 61 3.13 -5.03 -10.84
CA ILE A 61 3.62 -5.72 -12.04
C ILE A 61 2.46 -6.41 -12.76
N TYR A 62 1.63 -7.15 -12.03
CA TYR A 62 0.48 -7.85 -12.60
C TYR A 62 -0.49 -6.88 -13.31
N GLY A 63 -0.90 -5.80 -12.63
CA GLY A 63 -1.81 -4.81 -13.19
C GLY A 63 -1.22 -4.09 -14.39
N PHE A 64 0.10 -3.84 -14.39
CA PHE A 64 0.79 -3.20 -15.51
C PHE A 64 0.79 -4.10 -16.74
N VAL A 65 1.18 -5.38 -16.58
CA VAL A 65 1.16 -6.39 -17.66
C VAL A 65 -0.23 -6.54 -18.28
N HIS A 66 -1.28 -6.52 -17.45
CA HIS A 66 -2.67 -6.65 -17.90
C HIS A 66 -3.34 -5.32 -18.29
N LYS A 67 -2.59 -4.21 -18.32
CA LYS A 67 -3.09 -2.86 -18.67
C LYS A 67 -4.33 -2.47 -17.85
N ASN A 68 -4.31 -2.71 -16.54
CA ASN A 68 -5.38 -2.39 -15.60
C ASN A 68 -4.95 -1.25 -14.64
N PRO A 69 -5.20 0.03 -14.99
CA PRO A 69 -4.77 1.18 -14.19
C PRO A 69 -5.25 1.19 -12.74
N PRO A 70 -6.52 0.86 -12.43
CA PRO A 70 -6.98 0.72 -11.06
C PRO A 70 -6.10 -0.18 -10.18
N ILE A 71 -5.54 -1.25 -10.74
CA ILE A 71 -4.67 -2.17 -9.99
C ILE A 71 -3.26 -1.60 -9.88
N TRP A 72 -2.60 -1.28 -11.01
CA TRP A 72 -1.17 -0.99 -10.95
C TRP A 72 -0.87 0.37 -10.32
N VAL A 73 -1.70 1.39 -10.54
CA VAL A 73 -1.47 2.72 -9.95
C VAL A 73 -1.51 2.65 -8.43
N GLY A 74 -2.55 2.00 -7.90
CA GLY A 74 -2.72 1.86 -6.45
C GLY A 74 -1.62 1.02 -5.81
N ASN A 75 -1.30 -0.13 -6.40
CA ASN A 75 -0.27 -1.01 -5.86
C ASN A 75 1.15 -0.44 -6.01
N SER A 76 1.44 0.35 -7.06
CA SER A 76 2.71 1.08 -7.15
C SER A 76 2.85 2.11 -6.03
N LEU A 77 1.77 2.85 -5.71
CA LEU A 77 1.79 3.77 -4.58
C LEU A 77 1.91 3.03 -3.25
N GLY A 78 1.17 1.93 -3.08
CA GLY A 78 1.26 1.05 -1.90
C GLY A 78 2.68 0.55 -1.68
N PHE A 79 3.34 0.04 -2.72
CA PHE A 79 4.73 -0.39 -2.66
C PHE A 79 5.66 0.71 -2.15
N LEU A 80 5.52 1.95 -2.62
CA LEU A 80 6.35 3.06 -2.15
C LEU A 80 6.10 3.39 -0.67
N MET A 81 4.84 3.35 -0.23
CA MET A 81 4.48 3.59 1.17
C MET A 81 5.01 2.48 2.09
N ASP A 82 4.84 1.22 1.70
CA ASP A 82 5.28 0.06 2.47
C ASP A 82 6.82 -0.05 2.48
N ALA A 83 7.49 0.28 1.37
CA ALA A 83 8.95 0.36 1.33
C ALA A 83 9.49 1.47 2.25
N ALA A 84 8.82 2.62 2.32
CA ALA A 84 9.16 3.67 3.26
C ALA A 84 8.97 3.22 4.72
N MET A 85 7.94 2.42 5.00
CA MET A 85 7.75 1.79 6.31
C MET A 85 8.89 0.83 6.66
N VAL A 86 9.26 -0.06 5.74
CA VAL A 86 10.41 -0.97 5.92
C VAL A 86 11.69 -0.19 6.24
N PHE A 87 11.97 0.86 5.46
CA PHE A 87 13.15 1.70 5.65
C PHE A 87 13.15 2.39 7.01
N GLY A 88 12.03 3.00 7.41
CA GLY A 88 11.91 3.68 8.70
C GLY A 88 12.04 2.73 9.88
N ILE A 89 11.38 1.56 9.83
CA ILE A 89 11.47 0.55 10.90
C ILE A 89 12.92 0.09 11.04
N PHE A 90 13.58 -0.21 9.92
CA PHE A 90 14.96 -0.67 9.95
C PHE A 90 15.91 0.38 10.54
N ILE A 91 15.76 1.67 10.19
CA ILE A 91 16.58 2.76 10.76
C ILE A 91 16.37 2.91 12.26
N HIS A 92 15.13 2.86 12.73
CA HIS A 92 14.83 3.10 14.14
C HIS A 92 15.08 1.90 15.05
N THR A 93 15.14 0.67 14.50
CA THR A 93 15.20 -0.56 15.32
C THR A 93 16.40 -1.46 15.01
N GLY A 94 17.04 -1.34 13.85
CA GLY A 94 18.04 -2.30 13.35
C GLY A 94 17.46 -3.65 12.93
N GLY A 95 16.14 -3.86 13.06
CA GLY A 95 15.43 -5.10 12.77
C GLY A 95 14.52 -5.53 13.92
N THR A 96 13.30 -5.95 13.59
CA THR A 96 12.27 -6.43 14.54
C THR A 96 11.34 -7.42 13.81
N PHE A 97 10.76 -8.39 14.50
CA PHE A 97 9.97 -9.49 13.91
C PHE A 97 8.58 -9.61 14.51
#